data_AF-A0A7Y4GS34-F1
#
_entry.id   AF-A0A7Y4GS34-F1
#
_cell.length_a   1.000
_cell.length_b   1.000
_cell.length_c   1.000
_cell.angle_alpha   90.00
_cell.angle_beta   90.00
_cell.angle_gamma   90.00
#
_symmetry.space_group_name_H-M   'P 1'
#
loop_
_entity.id
_entity.type
_entity.pdbx_description
1 polymer ?
#
loop_
_entity_poly.entity_id
_entity_poly.type
_entity_poly.pdbx_seq_one_letter_code
_entity_poly.pdbx_strand_id
1 'polypeptide(L)' 'MPTKTKKTIRREWTKSDVKTLKSMARKTPVTKIAKALKRTPAATAAKAHLLGVSLDTRA' A
#
# COMPACT_ATOMS: atom_id res chain seq x y z
N MET A 1 -11.87 -25.91 6.67
CA MET A 1 -12.38 -24.99 5.62
C MET A 1 -11.18 -24.39 4.89
N PRO A 2 -10.86 -24.75 3.64
CA PRO A 2 -9.76 -24.11 2.92
C PRO A 2 -10.25 -22.79 2.29
N THR A 3 -9.85 -21.67 2.88
CA THR A 3 -10.11 -20.34 2.29
C THR A 3 -9.27 -20.20 1.02
N LYS A 4 -9.92 -19.92 -0.11
CA LYS A 4 -9.27 -19.71 -1.42
C LYS A 4 -8.14 -18.68 -1.30
N THR A 5 -6.91 -19.14 -1.33
CA THR A 5 -5.71 -18.29 -1.38
C THR A 5 -5.57 -17.70 -2.78
N LYS A 6 -6.13 -16.50 -2.97
CA LYS A 6 -5.97 -15.75 -4.21
C LYS A 6 -4.48 -15.46 -4.42
N LYS A 7 -3.86 -16.08 -5.44
CA LYS A 7 -2.45 -15.85 -5.82
C LYS A 7 -2.20 -14.36 -5.90
N THR A 8 -1.46 -13.85 -4.91
CA THR A 8 -1.10 -12.44 -4.85
C THR A 8 0.01 -12.23 -5.87
N ILE A 9 -0.34 -11.74 -7.06
CA ILE A 9 0.64 -11.34 -8.06
C ILE A 9 1.54 -10.30 -7.38
N ARG A 10 2.78 -10.68 -7.09
CA ARG A 10 3.81 -9.78 -6.52
C ARG A 10 4.22 -8.81 -7.61
N ARG A 11 3.36 -7.81 -7.87
CA ARG A 11 3.69 -6.70 -8.75
C ARG A 11 4.80 -5.89 -8.09
N GLU A 12 5.88 -5.69 -8.81
CA GLU A 12 6.97 -4.82 -8.39
C GLU A 12 6.44 -3.41 -8.12
N TRP A 13 7.01 -2.74 -7.12
CA TRP A 13 6.65 -1.36 -6.81
C TRP A 13 7.43 -0.44 -7.73
N THR A 14 6.73 0.26 -8.61
CA THR A 14 7.35 1.26 -9.48
C THR A 14 7.84 2.45 -8.64
N LYS A 15 8.89 3.13 -9.09
CA LYS A 15 9.37 4.37 -8.45
C LYS A 15 8.26 5.44 -8.39
N SER A 16 7.39 5.48 -9.39
CA SER A 16 6.20 6.35 -9.43
C SER A 16 5.21 6.01 -8.32
N ASP A 17 4.90 4.73 -8.10
CA ASP A 17 4.04 4.30 -6.98
C ASP A 17 4.62 4.71 -5.63
N VAL A 18 5.95 4.58 -5.46
CA VAL A 18 6.64 4.97 -4.22
C VAL A 18 6.59 6.49 -4.01
N LYS A 19 6.75 7.30 -5.07
CA LYS A 19 6.68 8.76 -4.99
C LYS A 19 5.26 9.23 -4.67
N THR A 20 4.26 8.65 -5.32
CA THR A 20 2.85 8.90 -5.05
C THR A 20 2.48 8.50 -3.62
N LEU A 21 2.94 7.33 -3.17
CA LEU A 21 2.75 6.86 -1.80
C LEU A 21 3.38 7.82 -0.79
N LYS A 22 4.62 8.27 -0.99
CA LYS A 22 5.27 9.26 -0.11
C LYS A 22 4.54 10.59 -0.05
N SER A 23 4.07 11.09 -1.19
CA SER A 23 3.32 12.35 -1.28
C SER A 23 1.95 12.26 -0.59
N MET A 24 1.28 11.13 -0.75
CA MET A 24 -0.04 10.88 -0.20
C MET A 24 -0.04 10.44 1.27
N ALA A 25 1.03 9.79 1.73
CA ALA A 25 1.14 9.22 3.08
C ALA A 25 0.87 10.20 4.23
N ARG A 26 1.20 11.48 4.04
CA ARG A 26 0.95 12.55 5.04
C ARG A 26 -0.49 13.06 5.07
N LYS A 27 -1.29 12.81 4.04
CA LYS A 27 -2.60 13.45 3.84
C LYS A 27 -3.76 12.47 3.70
N THR A 28 -3.50 11.23 3.28
CA THR A 28 -4.55 10.26 3.00
C THR A 28 -4.31 8.93 3.71
N PRO A 29 -5.40 8.29 4.21
CA PRO A 29 -5.31 6.99 4.84
C PRO A 29 -4.92 5.93 3.82
N VAL A 30 -4.24 4.89 4.31
CA VAL A 30 -3.71 3.76 3.52
C VAL A 30 -4.77 3.13 2.63
N THR A 31 -6.02 3.10 3.08
CA THR A 31 -7.16 2.53 2.35
C THR A 31 -7.46 3.28 1.05
N LYS A 32 -7.36 4.61 1.04
CA LYS A 32 -7.56 5.44 -0.16
C LYS A 32 -6.38 5.31 -1.13
N ILE A 33 -5.15 5.31 -0.61
CA ILE A 33 -3.93 5.12 -1.41
C ILE A 33 -3.93 3.74 -2.07
N ALA A 34 -4.26 2.69 -1.31
CA ALA A 34 -4.36 1.33 -1.81
C ALA A 34 -5.41 1.20 -2.92
N LYS A 35 -6.58 1.83 -2.76
CA LYS A 35 -7.62 1.89 -3.82
C LYS A 35 -7.10 2.61 -5.08
N ALA A 36 -6.43 3.75 -4.92
CA ALA A 36 -5.88 4.52 -6.04
C ALA A 36 -4.79 3.75 -6.79
N LEU A 37 -3.90 3.06 -6.06
CA LEU A 37 -2.80 2.27 -6.63
C LEU A 37 -3.25 0.86 -7.07
N LYS A 38 -4.54 0.52 -6.92
CA LYS A 38 -5.09 -0.84 -7.11
C LYS A 38 -4.25 -1.91 -6.38
N ARG A 39 -3.68 -1.55 -5.23
CA ARG A 39 -2.92 -2.42 -4.34
C ARG A 39 -3.73 -2.76 -3.10
N THR A 40 -3.29 -3.77 -2.37
CA THR A 40 -3.89 -4.08 -1.07
C THR A 40 -3.39 -3.07 -0.03
N PRO A 41 -4.22 -2.72 0.97
CA PRO A 41 -3.80 -1.85 2.07
C PRO A 41 -2.64 -2.46 2.84
N ALA A 42 -2.65 -3.78 3.04
CA ALA A 42 -1.54 -4.51 3.67
C ALA A 42 -0.21 -4.39 2.91
N ALA A 43 -0.21 -4.51 1.57
CA ALA A 43 1.01 -4.36 0.78
C ALA A 43 1.52 -2.90 0.79
N THR A 44 0.58 -1.94 0.80
CA THR A 44 0.88 -0.50 0.87
C THR A 44 1.49 -0.15 2.23
N ALA A 45 0.94 -0.68 3.32
CA ALA A 45 1.46 -0.51 4.68
C ALA A 45 2.84 -1.15 4.85
N ALA A 46 3.01 -2.41 4.40
CA ALA A 46 4.30 -3.09 4.44
C ALA A 46 5.37 -2.34 3.62
N LYS A 47 5.01 -1.85 2.44
CA LYS A 47 5.95 -1.09 1.61
C LYS A 47 6.31 0.25 2.25
N ALA A 48 5.36 0.95 2.86
CA ALA A 48 5.64 2.21 3.53
C ALA A 48 6.49 2.03 4.79
N HIS A 49 6.24 0.99 5.57
CA HIS A 49 7.06 0.61 6.71
C HIS A 49 8.51 0.35 6.28
N LEU A 50 8.71 -0.41 5.19
CA LEU A 50 10.03 -0.62 4.60
C LEU A 50 10.69 0.65 4.07
N LEU A 51 9.91 1.65 3.69
CA LEU A 51 10.40 2.94 3.18
C LEU A 51 10.59 4.00 4.28
N GLY A 52 10.32 3.68 5.54
CA GLY A 52 10.36 4.63 6.66
C GLY A 52 9.30 5.74 6.53
N VAL A 53 8.22 5.48 5.81
CA VAL A 53 7.13 6.45 5.59
C VAL A 53 6.05 6.18 6.62
N SER A 54 5.89 7.10 7.57
CA SER A 54 4.77 7.11 8.51
C SER A 54 3.48 7.34 7.73
N LEU A 55 2.73 6.26 7.52
CA LEU A 55 1.36 6.34 7.03
C LEU A 55 0.44 6.59 8.21
N ASP A 56 -0.54 7.46 8.03
CA ASP A 56 -1.70 7.46 8.92
C ASP A 56 -2.48 6.16 8.70
N THR A 57 -2.24 5.19 9.58
CA THR A 57 -2.96 3.91 9.63
C THR A 57 -4.22 4.00 10.48
N ARG A 58 -4.55 5.20 11.00
CA ARG A 58 -5.71 5.47 11.84
C ARG A 58 -6.93 5.71 10.94
N ALA A 59 -7.50 4.62 10.44
CA ALA A 59 -8.81 4.63 9.78
C ALA A 59 -9.75 3.70 10.54
#